data_AF-A0A6N7GF00-F1
#
_entry.id   AF-A0A6N7GF00-F1
#
_cell.length_a   1.000
_cell.length_b   1.000
_cell.length_c   1.000
_cell.angle_alpha   90.00
_cell.angle_beta   90.00
_cell.angle_gamma   90.00
#
_symmetry.space_group_name_H-M   'P 1'
#
loop_
_entity.id
_entity.type
_entity.pdbx_description
1 polymer ?
#
loop_
_entity_poly.entity_id
_entity_poly.type
_entity_poly.pdbx_seq_one_letter_code
_entity_poly.pdbx_strand_id
1 'polypeptide(L)'
;MTSVIVSGARTPMGRLQGNLKDFPATELGAVAIRAALARGGVAADQVQYVIMGQVLTAGAGQIPARQAAVGAGISMSVPALTVNKVCLSGLTAIALADQL
;
A
#
# COMPACT_ATOMS: atom_id res chain seq x y z
N MET A 1 15.72 -17.73 -4.44
CA MET A 1 16.11 -16.73 -3.44
C MET A 1 14.93 -16.60 -2.50
N THR A 2 15.12 -16.54 -1.19
CA THR A 2 13.99 -16.54 -0.24
C THR A 2 13.69 -15.11 0.18
N SER A 3 12.45 -14.65 -0.04
CA SER A 3 12.00 -13.34 0.43
C SER A 3 11.72 -13.37 1.94
N VAL A 4 11.91 -12.22 2.60
CA VAL A 4 11.62 -12.06 4.03
C VAL A 4 10.79 -10.81 4.28
N ILE A 5 9.95 -10.83 5.31
CA ILE A 5 9.17 -9.66 5.74
C ILE A 5 10.02 -8.87 6.75
N VAL A 6 10.53 -7.73 6.34
CA VAL A 6 11.38 -6.86 7.19
C VAL A 6 10.56 -6.11 8.24
N SER A 7 9.37 -5.63 7.87
CA SER A 7 8.49 -4.89 8.77
C SER A 7 7.05 -4.86 8.25
N GLY A 8 6.13 -4.40 9.10
CA GLY A 8 4.74 -4.20 8.73
C GLY A 8 4.07 -3.13 9.59
N ALA A 9 3.08 -2.46 9.03
CA ALA A 9 2.24 -1.49 9.72
C ALA A 9 0.82 -1.51 9.12
N ARG A 10 -0.16 -1.07 9.91
CA ARG A 10 -1.54 -0.87 9.47
C ARG A 10 -2.16 0.32 10.18
N THR A 11 -3.19 0.90 9.58
CA THR A 11 -4.07 1.83 10.27
C THR A 11 -4.95 1.09 11.29
N PRO A 12 -5.60 1.80 12.22
CA PRO A 12 -6.79 1.29 12.89
C PRO A 12 -7.88 0.91 11.88
N MET A 13 -8.77 -0.02 12.26
CA MET A 13 -9.93 -0.37 11.45
C MET A 13 -11.11 0.50 11.88
N GLY A 14 -11.64 1.31 10.96
CA GLY A 14 -12.81 2.14 11.19
C GLY A 14 -14.12 1.36 11.02
N ARG A 15 -15.19 1.83 11.68
CA ARG A 15 -16.56 1.40 11.35
C ARG A 15 -17.06 2.15 10.11
N LEU A 16 -18.02 1.57 9.39
CA LEU A 16 -18.68 2.22 8.26
C LEU A 16 -19.22 3.60 8.67
N GLN A 17 -18.86 4.64 7.91
CA GLN A 17 -19.17 6.05 8.21
C GLN A 17 -18.70 6.54 9.60
N GLY A 18 -17.68 5.91 10.18
CA GLY A 18 -17.11 6.27 11.48
C GLY A 18 -15.91 7.22 11.38
N ASN A 19 -14.99 7.08 12.33
CA ASN A 19 -13.86 8.01 12.55
C ASN A 19 -12.88 8.17 11.38
N LEU A 20 -12.88 7.25 10.41
CA LEU A 20 -11.98 7.30 9.24
C LEU A 20 -12.70 7.68 7.95
N LYS A 21 -13.97 8.09 8.01
CA LYS A 21 -14.81 8.32 6.82
C LYS A 21 -14.29 9.42 5.88
N ASP A 22 -13.59 10.41 6.44
CA ASP A 22 -13.12 11.58 5.70
C ASP A 22 -11.76 11.33 5.04
N PHE A 23 -11.15 10.16 5.27
CA PHE A 23 -9.87 9.78 4.67
C PHE A 23 -10.08 8.88 3.45
N PRO A 24 -9.57 9.27 2.27
CA PRO A 24 -9.56 8.39 1.12
C PRO A 24 -8.65 7.17 1.37
N ALA A 25 -8.98 6.04 0.74
CA ALA A 25 -8.21 4.80 0.90
C ALA A 25 -6.71 4.96 0.53
N THR A 26 -6.41 5.82 -0.44
CA THR A 26 -5.04 6.13 -0.86
C THR A 26 -4.22 6.83 0.23
N GLU A 27 -4.84 7.71 1.02
CA GLU A 27 -4.18 8.37 2.15
C GLU A 27 -3.94 7.40 3.31
N LEU A 28 -4.93 6.56 3.63
CA LEU A 28 -4.77 5.49 4.62
C LEU A 28 -3.65 4.51 4.21
N GLY A 29 -3.57 4.16 2.91
CA GLY A 29 -2.49 3.38 2.34
C GLY A 29 -1.13 4.08 2.47
N ALA A 30 -1.05 5.38 2.17
CA ALA A 30 0.17 6.17 2.33
C ALA A 30 0.68 6.17 3.77
N VAL A 31 -0.22 6.32 4.76
CA VAL A 31 0.11 6.25 6.19
C VAL A 31 0.71 4.88 6.54
N ALA A 32 0.08 3.79 6.08
CA ALA A 32 0.57 2.44 6.35
C ALA A 32 1.95 2.17 5.71
N ILE A 33 2.14 2.56 4.45
CA ILE A 33 3.42 2.39 3.73
C ILE A 33 4.53 3.18 4.43
N ARG A 34 4.30 4.46 4.74
CA ARG A 34 5.30 5.31 5.41
C ARG A 34 5.70 4.74 6.77
N ALA A 35 4.73 4.26 7.54
CA ALA A 35 4.97 3.66 8.84
C ALA A 35 5.73 2.33 8.75
N ALA A 36 5.48 1.51 7.73
CA ALA A 36 6.23 0.27 7.51
C ALA A 36 7.70 0.59 7.16
N LEU A 37 7.95 1.48 6.18
CA LEU A 37 9.30 1.90 5.81
C LEU A 37 10.09 2.45 7.01
N ALA A 38 9.47 3.34 7.80
CA ALA A 38 10.09 3.90 9.00
C ALA A 38 10.45 2.82 10.05
N ARG A 39 9.55 1.85 10.31
CA ARG A 39 9.83 0.74 11.26
C ARG A 39 10.91 -0.21 10.75
N GLY A 40 10.97 -0.42 9.43
CA GLY A 40 11.98 -1.26 8.79
C GLY A 40 13.33 -0.57 8.60
N GLY A 41 13.44 0.73 8.86
CA GLY A 41 14.65 1.51 8.57
C GLY A 41 14.97 1.59 7.07
N VAL A 42 13.96 1.44 6.20
CA VAL A 42 14.11 1.45 4.75
C VAL A 42 13.81 2.84 4.23
N ALA A 43 14.75 3.44 3.50
CA ALA A 43 14.55 4.73 2.86
C ALA A 43 13.61 4.60 1.64
N ALA A 44 12.80 5.62 1.38
CA ALA A 44 11.78 5.56 0.33
C ALA A 44 12.37 5.43 -1.09
N ASP A 45 13.61 5.87 -1.30
CA ASP A 45 14.37 5.74 -2.54
C ASP A 45 14.92 4.33 -2.79
N GLN A 46 14.97 3.47 -1.76
CA GLN A 46 15.32 2.06 -1.88
C GLN A 46 14.15 1.20 -2.35
N VAL A 47 12.93 1.74 -2.39
CA VAL A 47 11.75 1.00 -2.84
C VAL A 47 11.80 0.82 -4.35
N GLN A 48 11.80 -0.42 -4.81
CA GLN A 48 11.89 -0.75 -6.24
C GLN A 48 10.53 -1.01 -6.88
N TYR A 49 9.52 -1.38 -6.10
CA TYR A 49 8.18 -1.66 -6.58
C TYR A 49 7.15 -1.48 -5.45
N VAL A 50 5.95 -0.99 -5.78
CA VAL A 50 4.81 -0.95 -4.84
C VAL A 50 3.63 -1.78 -5.34
N ILE A 51 3.17 -2.72 -4.53
CA ILE A 51 1.98 -3.54 -4.81
C ILE A 51 0.97 -3.29 -3.69
N MET A 52 -0.23 -2.82 -4.05
CA MET A 52 -1.29 -2.56 -3.07
C MET A 52 -2.59 -3.23 -3.48
N GLY A 53 -3.21 -3.97 -2.55
CA GLY A 53 -4.52 -4.53 -2.75
C GLY A 53 -5.64 -3.51 -2.51
N GLN A 54 -6.55 -3.32 -3.47
CA GLN A 54 -7.76 -2.53 -3.27
C GLN A 54 -8.92 -3.09 -4.11
N VAL A 55 -10.01 -3.47 -3.45
CA VAL A 55 -11.17 -4.11 -4.09
C VAL A 55 -12.05 -3.09 -4.80
N LEU A 56 -12.46 -2.05 -4.08
CA LEU A 56 -13.31 -0.99 -4.62
C LEU A 56 -12.44 0.19 -5.05
N THR A 57 -12.26 0.34 -6.36
CA THR A 57 -11.40 1.40 -6.95
C THR A 57 -12.22 2.51 -7.59
N ALA A 58 -13.54 2.35 -7.70
CA ALA A 58 -14.43 3.38 -8.24
C ALA A 58 -14.28 4.69 -7.44
N GLY A 59 -14.03 5.79 -8.14
CA GLY A 59 -13.84 7.11 -7.54
C GLY A 59 -12.50 7.33 -6.84
N ALA A 60 -11.60 6.33 -6.78
CA ALA A 60 -10.30 6.45 -6.12
C ALA A 60 -9.21 7.06 -7.02
N GLY A 61 -9.55 7.52 -8.23
CA GLY A 61 -8.60 8.03 -9.21
C GLY A 61 -7.78 6.93 -9.92
N GLN A 62 -6.76 7.35 -10.67
CA GLN A 62 -5.90 6.43 -11.41
C GLN A 62 -4.93 5.70 -10.49
N ILE A 63 -4.88 4.37 -10.58
CA ILE A 63 -3.94 3.48 -9.88
C ILE A 63 -3.79 3.86 -8.39
N PRO A 64 -4.72 3.48 -7.50
CA PRO A 64 -4.66 3.81 -6.08
C PRO A 64 -3.33 3.48 -5.38
N ALA A 65 -2.67 2.39 -5.78
CA ALA A 65 -1.33 2.03 -5.29
C ALA A 65 -0.27 3.12 -5.55
N ARG A 66 -0.33 3.75 -6.74
CA ARG A 66 0.57 4.85 -7.13
C ARG A 66 0.35 6.06 -6.23
N GLN A 67 -0.90 6.43 -6.00
CA GLN A 67 -1.25 7.57 -5.16
C GLN A 67 -0.80 7.35 -3.71
N ALA A 68 -1.03 6.14 -3.17
CA ALA A 68 -0.56 5.77 -1.84
C ALA A 68 0.97 5.79 -1.72
N ALA A 69 1.69 5.26 -2.73
CA ALA A 69 3.15 5.28 -2.78
C ALA A 69 3.72 6.70 -2.73
N VAL A 70 3.21 7.59 -3.59
CA VAL A 70 3.64 9.00 -3.66
C VAL A 70 3.28 9.73 -2.38
N GLY A 71 2.08 9.51 -1.86
CA GLY A 71 1.67 10.02 -0.55
C GLY A 71 2.63 9.58 0.55
N ALA A 72 3.18 8.37 0.48
CA ALA A 72 4.16 7.82 1.43
C ALA A 72 5.59 8.38 1.26
N GLY A 73 5.86 9.16 0.21
CA GLY A 73 7.18 9.72 -0.10
C GLY A 73 8.00 8.89 -1.10
N ILE A 74 7.41 7.87 -1.73
CA ILE A 74 8.07 7.07 -2.77
C ILE A 74 7.96 7.80 -4.12
N SER A 75 9.05 7.85 -4.87
CA SER A 75 9.12 8.56 -6.16
C SER A 75 8.10 8.06 -7.19
N MET A 76 7.60 8.96 -8.02
CA MET A 76 6.77 8.65 -9.20
C MET A 76 7.45 7.70 -10.19
N SER A 77 8.78 7.62 -10.20
CA SER A 77 9.55 6.74 -11.08
C SER A 77 9.49 5.26 -10.68
N VAL A 78 9.23 4.94 -9.40
CA VAL A 78 9.17 3.57 -8.89
C VAL A 78 7.90 2.91 -9.41
N PRO A 79 7.89 1.78 -10.11
CA PRO A 79 6.65 1.16 -10.59
C PRO A 79 5.68 0.80 -9.45
N ALA A 80 4.38 0.92 -9.72
CA ALA A 80 3.32 0.62 -8.75
C ALA A 80 2.13 -0.05 -9.45
N LEU A 81 1.55 -1.07 -8.81
CA LEU A 81 0.40 -1.80 -9.33
C LEU A 81 -0.67 -1.99 -8.25
N THR A 82 -1.94 -1.90 -8.65
CA THR A 82 -3.10 -2.16 -7.77
C THR A 82 -3.66 -3.54 -8.10
N VAL A 83 -3.80 -4.41 -7.11
CA VAL A 83 -4.40 -5.75 -7.30
C VAL A 83 -5.79 -5.84 -6.68
N ASN A 84 -6.65 -6.59 -7.35
CA ASN A 84 -7.97 -6.93 -6.84
C ASN A 84 -8.20 -8.44 -6.98
N LYS A 85 -8.14 -9.13 -5.84
CA LYS A 85 -8.59 -10.51 -5.66
C LYS A 85 -9.62 -10.58 -4.53
N VAL A 86 -10.54 -9.62 -4.52
CA VAL A 86 -11.57 -9.42 -3.49
C VAL A 86 -10.92 -9.44 -2.09
N CYS A 87 -11.42 -10.25 -1.16
CA CYS A 87 -10.94 -10.32 0.22
C CYS A 87 -9.45 -10.66 0.32
N LEU A 88 -8.89 -11.36 -0.67
CA LEU A 88 -7.50 -11.83 -0.67
C LEU A 88 -6.52 -10.80 -1.24
N SER A 89 -6.98 -9.61 -1.67
CA SER A 89 -6.13 -8.63 -2.38
C SER A 89 -4.87 -8.24 -1.59
N GLY A 90 -4.97 -8.04 -0.27
CA GLY A 90 -3.83 -7.67 0.56
C GLY A 90 -2.76 -8.75 0.63
N LEU A 91 -3.15 -10.02 0.84
CA LEU A 91 -2.22 -11.15 0.84
C LEU A 91 -1.69 -11.46 -0.56
N THR A 92 -2.52 -11.26 -1.60
CA THR A 92 -2.10 -11.42 -3.00
C THR A 92 -1.00 -10.42 -3.35
N ALA A 93 -1.04 -9.20 -2.82
CA ALA A 93 0.02 -8.22 -3.01
C ALA A 93 1.37 -8.72 -2.46
N ILE A 94 1.36 -9.34 -1.27
CA ILE A 94 2.58 -9.92 -0.66
C ILE A 94 3.07 -11.11 -1.48
N ALA A 95 2.18 -12.01 -1.90
CA ALA A 95 2.54 -13.17 -2.71
C ALA A 95 3.13 -12.78 -4.07
N LEU A 96 2.60 -11.73 -4.72
CA LEU A 96 3.16 -11.22 -5.96
C LEU A 96 4.54 -10.58 -5.76
N ALA A 97 4.77 -9.91 -4.62
CA ALA A 97 6.07 -9.32 -4.32
C ALA A 97 7.18 -10.38 -4.15
N ASP A 98 6.84 -11.58 -3.65
CA ASP A 98 7.78 -12.72 -3.56
C ASP A 98 8.11 -13.34 -4.93
N GLN A 99 7.24 -13.16 -5.92
CA GLN A 99 7.39 -13.73 -7.27
C GLN A 99 8.15 -12.81 -8.25
N LEU A 100 8.35 -11.54 -7.88
CA LEU A 100 9.10 -10.55 -8.67
C LEU A 100 10.58 -10.56 -8.29
#